data_AF-F5ITU0-F1
#
_entry.id   AF-F5ITU0-F1
#
_cell.length_a   1.000
_cell.length_b   1.000
_cell.length_c   1.000
_cell.angle_alpha   90.00
_cell.angle_beta   90.00
_cell.angle_gamma   90.00
#
_symmetry.space_group_name_H-M   'P 1'
#
loop_
_entity.id
_entity.type
_entity.pdbx_description
1 polymer ?
#
loop_
_entity_poly.entity_id
_entity_poly.type
_entity_poly.pdbx_seq_one_letter_code
_entity_poly.pdbx_strand_id
1 'polypeptide(L)' 'MFIIREIRITGITRLKVNIETGDIENIRNECARTYKVNKSKVKFVYDEKDDI' A
#
# COMPACT_ATOMS: atom_id res chain seq x y z
N MET A 1 5.00 11.50 -7.12
CA MET A 1 5.25 10.66 -5.91
C MET A 1 3.94 10.23 -5.21
N PHE A 2 3.90 9.15 -4.41
CA PHE A 2 2.70 8.71 -3.66
C PHE A 2 2.89 8.80 -2.14
N ILE A 3 1.85 9.19 -1.40
CA ILE A 3 1.80 9.03 0.07
C ILE A 3 0.72 8.04 0.43
N ILE A 4 1.10 6.84 0.87
CA ILE A 4 0.18 5.84 1.39
C ILE A 4 -0.25 6.24 2.80
N ARG A 5 -1.56 6.44 2.98
CA ARG A 5 -2.21 6.78 4.26
C ARG A 5 -2.77 5.55 4.96
N GLU A 6 -3.19 4.56 4.18
CA GLU A 6 -3.74 3.33 4.73
C GLU A 6 -3.41 2.13 3.83
N ILE A 7 -2.99 1.04 4.46
CA ILE A 7 -2.83 -0.27 3.82
C ILE A 7 -3.98 -1.16 4.28
N ARG A 8 -4.73 -1.72 3.33
CA ARG A 8 -5.86 -2.61 3.58
C ARG A 8 -5.54 -4.00 3.04
N ILE A 9 -5.42 -4.97 3.95
CA ILE A 9 -5.34 -6.38 3.60
C ILE A 9 -6.74 -6.95 3.72
N THR A 10 -7.42 -7.15 2.59
CA THR A 10 -8.85 -7.51 2.52
C THR A 10 -9.13 -8.79 3.29
N GLY A 11 -10.00 -8.70 4.31
CA GLY A 11 -10.37 -9.82 5.17
C GLY A 11 -9.37 -10.14 6.29
N ILE A 12 -8.32 -9.33 6.46
CA ILE A 12 -7.29 -9.54 7.50
C ILE A 12 -7.14 -8.31 8.39
N THR A 13 -6.65 -7.20 7.85
CA THR A 13 -6.29 -6.04 8.66
C THR A 13 -6.33 -4.74 7.87
N ARG A 14 -6.35 -3.62 8.61
CA ARG A 14 -6.21 -2.26 8.09
C ARG A 14 -5.16 -1.55 8.94
N LEU A 15 -4.16 -0.97 8.29
CA LEU A 15 -3.06 -0.28 8.94
C LEU A 15 -3.07 1.19 8.50
N LYS A 16 -3.23 2.10 9.45
CA LYS A 16 -3.00 3.53 9.21
C LYS A 16 -1.50 3.77 9.19
N VAL A 17 -1.02 4.38 8.12
CA VAL A 17 0.41 4.61 7.86
C VAL A 17 0.60 6.00 7.25
N ASN A 18 1.85 6.44 7.11
CA ASN A 18 2.18 7.65 6.39
C ASN A 18 3.51 7.40 5.66
N ILE A 19 3.44 6.67 4.54
CA ILE A 19 4.63 6.21 3.80
C ILE A 19 4.68 6.96 2.47
N GLU A 20 5.74 7.71 2.25
CA GLU A 20 6.02 8.33 0.95
C GLU A 20 6.83 7.35 0.09
N THR A 21 6.40 7.11 -1.15
CA THR A 21 7.06 6.19 -2.08
C THR A 21 6.90 6.63 -3.53
N GLY A 22 7.95 6.41 -4.33
CA GLY A 22 7.85 6.46 -5.80
C GLY A 22 7.38 5.14 -6.42
N ASP A 23 7.41 4.05 -5.66
CA ASP A 23 7.08 2.70 -6.14
C ASP A 23 6.06 2.04 -5.20
N ILE A 24 4.79 2.25 -5.51
CA ILE A 24 3.66 1.67 -4.78
C ILE A 24 3.53 0.15 -5.02
N GLU A 25 4.06 -0.36 -6.13
CA GLU A 25 3.91 -1.77 -6.50
C GLU A 25 4.90 -2.65 -5.74
N ASN A 26 6.11 -2.15 -5.47
CA ASN A 26 7.03 -2.84 -4.57
C ASN A 26 6.42 -3.02 -3.17
N ILE A 27 5.79 -1.97 -2.63
CA ILE A 27 5.10 -2.06 -1.32
C ILE A 27 3.95 -3.08 -1.38
N ARG A 28 3.22 -3.17 -2.50
CA ARG A 28 2.16 -4.19 -2.68
C ARG A 28 2.73 -5.60 -2.61
N ASN A 29 3.87 -5.83 -3.25
CA ASN A 29 4.56 -7.13 -3.27
C ASN A 29 5.00 -7.53 -1.87
N GLU A 30 5.59 -6.60 -1.12
CA GLU A 30 6.01 -6.85 0.25
C GLU A 30 4.82 -7.16 1.16
N CYS A 31 3.74 -6.39 1.09
CA CYS A 31 2.53 -6.65 1.86
C CYS A 31 1.93 -8.02 1.52
N ALA A 32 1.82 -8.36 0.23
CA ALA A 32 1.30 -9.65 -0.22
C ALA A 32 2.13 -10.82 0.32
N ARG A 33 3.46 -10.70 0.27
CA ARG A 33 4.40 -11.70 0.79
C ARG A 33 4.30 -11.85 2.31
N THR A 34 4.33 -10.74 3.04
CA THR A 34 4.31 -10.72 4.52
C THR A 34 3.04 -11.32 5.08
N TYR A 35 1.89 -10.96 4.51
CA TYR A 35 0.58 -11.46 4.96
C TYR A 35 0.15 -12.77 4.27
N LYS A 36 1.00 -13.34 3.40
CA LYS A 36 0.72 -14.57 2.63
C LYS A 36 -0.62 -14.51 1.89
N VAL A 37 -0.88 -13.39 1.21
CA VAL A 37 -2.10 -13.17 0.42
C VAL A 37 -1.78 -12.84 -1.03
N ASN A 38 -2.77 -13.04 -1.91
CA ASN A 38 -2.70 -12.56 -3.28
C ASN A 38 -2.65 -11.02 -3.31
N LYS A 39 -1.89 -10.45 -4.27
CA LYS A 39 -1.77 -9.00 -4.45
C LYS A 39 -3.12 -8.30 -4.62
N SER A 40 -4.11 -8.96 -5.23
CA SER A 40 -5.48 -8.44 -5.40
C SER A 40 -6.20 -8.17 -4.08
N LYS A 41 -5.74 -8.76 -2.96
CA LYS A 41 -6.26 -8.49 -1.61
C LYS A 41 -5.60 -7.29 -0.94
N VAL A 42 -4.49 -6.78 -1.47
CA VAL A 42 -3.75 -5.63 -0.93
C VAL A 42 -4.24 -4.36 -1.63
N LYS A 43 -4.89 -3.48 -0.89
CA LYS A 43 -5.40 -2.19 -1.36
C LYS A 43 -4.73 -1.06 -0.59
N PHE A 44 -4.56 0.08 -1.25
CA PHE A 44 -3.99 1.27 -0.64
C PHE A 44 -5.00 2.42 -0.70
N VAL A 45 -5.00 3.25 0.33
CA VAL A 45 -5.50 4.62 0.26
C VAL A 45 -4.27 5.50 0.22
N TYR A 46 -4.12 6.27 -0.85
CA TYR A 46 -2.95 7.11 -1.05
C TYR A 46 -3.33 8.45 -1.69
N ASP A 47 -2.49 9.44 -1.44
CA ASP A 47 -2.51 10.73 -2.12
C ASP A 47 -1.44 10.70 -3.23
N GLU A 48 -1.78 11.20 -4.42
CA GLU A 48 -0.81 11.47 -5.48
C GLU A 48 -0.25 12.88 -5.29
N LYS A 49 1.07 13.01 -5.30
CA LYS A 49 1.76 14.29 -5.42
C LYS A 49 2.31 14.39 -6.83
N ASP A 50 1.86 15.41 -7.56
CA ASP A 50 2.56 15.87 -8.75
C ASP A 50 3.92 16.44 -8.34
N ASP A 51 4.98 15.90 -8.91
CA ASP A 51 6.31 16.49 -8.86
C ASP A 51 6.28 17.73 -9.79
N ILE A 52 6.06 18.92 -9.21
CA ILE A 52 6.20 20.23 -9.89
C ILE A 52 7.67 20.61 -9.95
#